data_AF-A0A8X6FE21-F1
#
_entry.id   AF-A0A8X6FE21-F1
#
_cell.length_a   1.000
_cell.length_b   1.000
_cell.length_c   1.000
_cell.angle_alpha   90.00
_cell.angle_beta   90.00
_cell.angle_gamma   90.00
#
_symmetry.space_group_name_H-M   'P 1'
#
loop_
_entity.id
_entity.type
_entity.pdbx_description
1 polymer ?
#
loop_
_entity_poly.entity_id
_entity_poly.type
_entity_poly.pdbx_seq_one_letter_code
_entity_poly.pdbx_strand_id
1 'polypeptide(L)'
;MSSRRETTESERLLVVKWSKEGKSLREIASLIGVTHGCVQKILQKYKKTGSVANIPGRGCKEILSTTAKRKIIHSVKKDPR
;
A
#
# COMPACT_ATOMS: atom_id res chain seq x y z
N MET A 1 -5.48 -10.99 -22.40
CA MET A 1 -5.24 -9.91 -21.42
C MET A 1 -4.52 -10.50 -20.23
N SER A 2 -3.37 -9.98 -19.82
CA SER A 2 -2.70 -10.46 -18.61
C SER A 2 -3.57 -10.12 -17.40
N SER A 3 -3.97 -11.14 -16.63
CA SER A 3 -4.72 -10.96 -15.39
C SER A 3 -3.94 -10.06 -14.44
N ARG A 4 -4.59 -9.08 -13.81
CA ARG A 4 -3.96 -8.28 -12.74
C ARG A 4 -3.61 -9.20 -11.58
N ARG A 5 -2.36 -9.67 -11.56
CA ARG A 5 -1.79 -10.46 -10.45
C ARG A 5 -1.10 -9.50 -9.49
N GLU A 6 -1.41 -9.61 -8.20
CA GLU A 6 -0.61 -8.96 -7.18
C GLU A 6 0.71 -9.72 -6.98
N THR A 7 1.81 -8.99 -6.80
CA THR A 7 3.08 -9.62 -6.44
C THR A 7 3.00 -10.17 -5.02
N THR A 8 3.62 -11.32 -4.77
CA THR A 8 3.70 -11.87 -3.42
C THR A 8 4.70 -11.06 -2.58
N GLU A 9 4.64 -11.19 -1.26
CA GLU A 9 5.57 -10.48 -0.38
C GLU A 9 7.01 -10.96 -0.57
N SER A 10 7.21 -12.26 -0.84
CA SER A 10 8.52 -12.85 -1.16
C SER A 10 9.14 -12.27 -2.43
N GLU A 11 8.35 -12.07 -3.49
CA GLU A 11 8.81 -11.42 -4.72
C GLU A 11 9.27 -9.98 -4.45
N ARG A 12 8.53 -9.22 -3.63
CA ARG A 12 8.90 -7.85 -3.30
C ARG A 12 10.14 -7.79 -2.40
N LEU A 13 10.34 -8.77 -1.51
CA LEU A 13 11.56 -8.91 -0.72
C LEU A 13 12.78 -9.16 -1.62
N LEU A 14 12.64 -10.03 -2.64
CA LEU A 14 13.68 -10.28 -3.63
C LEU A 14 14.04 -9.02 -4.44
N VAL A 15 13.04 -8.23 -4.85
CA VAL A 15 13.27 -6.94 -5.51
C VAL A 15 14.16 -6.02 -4.66
N VAL A 16 13.84 -5.89 -3.37
CA VAL A 16 14.62 -5.03 -2.46
C VAL A 16 16.04 -5.58 -2.25
N LYS A 17 16.17 -6.90 -2.08
CA LYS A 17 17.47 -7.56 -1.92
C LYS A 17 18.39 -7.28 -3.11
N TRP A 18 17.92 -7.54 -4.33
CA TRP A 18 18.73 -7.35 -5.53
C TRP A 18 18.99 -5.91 -5.90
N SER A 19 18.08 -4.99 -5.53
CA SER A 19 18.35 -3.57 -5.63
C SER A 19 19.47 -3.12 -4.69
N LYS A 20 19.62 -3.74 -3.50
CA LYS A 20 20.74 -3.47 -2.59
C LYS A 20 22.06 -4.06 -3.10
N GLU A 21 22.00 -5.18 -3.81
CA GLU A 21 23.14 -5.79 -4.52
C GLU A 21 23.56 -5.00 -5.77
N GLY A 22 22.80 -3.96 -6.17
CA GLY A 22 23.16 -3.08 -7.29
C GLY A 22 22.69 -3.55 -8.67
N LYS A 23 21.82 -4.56 -8.76
CA LYS A 23 21.28 -5.04 -10.04
C LYS A 23 20.40 -4.00 -10.72
N SER A 24 20.35 -4.02 -12.05
CA SER A 24 19.51 -3.11 -12.81
C SER A 24 18.02 -3.46 -12.69
N LEU A 25 17.13 -2.46 -12.84
CA LEU A 25 15.68 -2.69 -12.76
C LEU A 25 15.18 -3.69 -13.82
N ARG A 26 15.81 -3.71 -15.00
CA ARG A 26 15.47 -4.63 -16.10
C ARG A 26 15.91 -6.06 -15.80
N GLU A 27 17.08 -6.26 -15.20
CA GLU A 27 17.53 -7.58 -14.73
C GLU A 27 16.59 -8.13 -13.67
N ILE A 28 16.26 -7.33 -12.65
CA ILE A 28 15.35 -7.73 -11.57
C ILE A 28 13.98 -8.12 -12.13
N ALA A 29 13.46 -7.33 -13.08
CA ALA A 29 12.20 -7.60 -13.76
C ALA A 29 12.23 -8.96 -14.50
N SER A 30 13.30 -9.23 -15.25
CA SER A 30 13.44 -10.45 -16.05
C SER A 30 13.56 -11.69 -15.17
N LEU A 31 14.29 -11.59 -14.07
CA LEU A 31 14.51 -12.70 -13.13
C LEU A 31 13.25 -13.07 -12.32
N ILE A 32 12.37 -12.11 -12.01
CA ILE A 32 11.13 -12.33 -11.25
C ILE A 32 9.93 -12.58 -12.19
N GLY A 33 10.03 -12.20 -13.46
CA GLY A 33 8.93 -12.28 -14.42
C GLY A 33 7.89 -11.18 -14.25
N VAL A 34 8.31 -10.00 -13.79
CA VAL A 34 7.45 -8.81 -13.64
C VAL A 34 7.89 -7.70 -14.59
N THR A 35 7.03 -6.70 -14.79
CA THR A 35 7.39 -5.55 -15.63
C THR A 35 8.35 -4.60 -14.91
N HIS A 36 9.21 -3.92 -15.68
CA HIS A 36 10.11 -2.88 -15.16
C HIS A 36 9.38 -1.84 -14.29
N GLY A 37 8.21 -1.37 -14.74
CA GLY A 37 7.40 -0.41 -13.99
C GLY A 37 6.87 -0.95 -12.65
N CYS A 38 6.64 -2.26 -12.54
CA CYS A 38 6.27 -2.90 -11.28
C CYS A 38 7.44 -2.82 -10.28
N VAL A 39 8.64 -3.21 -10.70
CA VAL A 39 9.87 -3.13 -9.89
C VAL A 39 10.12 -1.70 -9.42
N GLN A 40 10.01 -0.72 -10.33
CA GLN A 40 10.17 0.70 -10.00
C GLN A 40 9.17 1.17 -8.93
N LYS A 41 7.89 0.80 -9.05
CA LYS A 41 6.85 1.15 -8.07
C LYS A 41 7.10 0.50 -6.70
N ILE A 42 7.56 -0.76 -6.68
CA ILE A 42 7.92 -1.45 -5.43
C ILE A 42 9.05 -0.70 -4.72
N LEU A 43 10.12 -0.35 -5.43
CA LEU A 43 11.26 0.36 -4.85
C LEU A 43 10.90 1.79 -4.39
N GLN A 44 10.07 2.51 -5.14
CA GLN A 44 9.58 3.83 -4.71
C GLN A 44 8.75 3.74 -3.44
N LYS A 45 7.86 2.73 -3.33
CA LYS A 45 7.08 2.46 -2.12
C LYS A 45 7.99 2.14 -0.94
N TYR A 46 8.99 1.28 -1.16
CA TYR A 46 9.97 0.90 -0.15
C TYR A 46 10.79 2.10 0.34
N LYS A 47 11.26 2.98 -0.57
CA LYS A 47 11.97 4.22 -0.20
C LYS A 47 11.11 5.16 0.63
N LYS A 48 9.80 5.23 0.36
CA LYS A 48 8.88 6.12 1.08
C LYS A 48 8.47 5.59 2.46
N THR A 49 8.30 4.28 2.60
CA THR A 49 7.67 3.67 3.79
C THR A 49 8.57 2.74 4.58
N GLY A 50 9.69 2.29 4.00
CA GLY A 50 10.57 1.27 4.59
C GLY A 50 9.97 -0.14 4.61
N SER A 51 8.73 -0.33 4.13
CA SER A 51 8.01 -1.61 4.19
C SER A 51 7.82 -2.22 2.80
N VAL A 52 7.83 -3.55 2.77
CA VAL A 52 7.62 -4.39 1.59
C VAL A 52 6.16 -4.88 1.50
N ALA A 53 5.46 -4.84 2.63
CA ALA A 53 4.05 -5.18 2.73
C ALA A 53 3.18 -4.20 1.93
N ASN A 54 2.02 -4.68 1.48
CA ASN A 54 1.02 -3.78 0.92
C ASN A 54 0.39 -2.96 2.03
N ILE A 55 0.37 -1.65 1.84
CA ILE A 55 -0.35 -0.74 2.73
C ILE A 55 -1.84 -0.93 2.46
N PRO A 56 -2.67 -1.12 3.49
CA PRO A 56 -4.11 -1.16 3.29
C PRO A 56 -4.57 0.14 2.60
N GLY A 57 -5.56 0.02 1.73
CA GLY A 57 -6.19 1.19 1.15
C GLY A 57 -6.75 2.09 2.26
N ARG A 58 -6.90 3.39 1.98
CA ARG A 58 -7.42 4.38 2.95
C ARG A 58 -8.87 4.08 3.40
N GLY A 59 -9.53 3.11 2.77
CA GLY A 59 -10.93 2.76 3.02
C GLY A 59 -11.90 3.83 2.48
N CYS A 60 -13.19 3.61 2.74
CA CYS A 60 -14.21 4.64 2.53
C CYS A 60 -14.11 5.67 3.65
N LYS A 61 -14.06 6.97 3.31
CA LYS A 61 -14.13 8.02 4.32
C LYS A 61 -15.55 8.08 4.86
N GLU A 62 -15.68 8.22 6.18
CA GLU A 62 -17.00 8.38 6.80
C GLU A 62 -17.69 9.66 6.31
N ILE A 63 -19.00 9.58 6.09
CA ILE A 63 -19.83 10.72 5.67
C ILE A 63 -19.84 11.80 6.76
N LEU A 64 -19.90 11.39 8.03
CA LEU A 64 -19.94 12.29 9.17
C LEU A 64 -18.54 12.56 9.71
N SER A 65 -18.23 13.84 9.95
CA SER A 65 -17.01 14.23 10.65
C SER A 65 -17.04 13.80 12.13
N THR A 66 -15.86 13.68 12.74
CA THR A 66 -15.73 13.36 14.16
C THR A 66 -16.46 14.39 15.04
N THR A 67 -16.45 15.66 14.66
CA THR A 67 -17.17 16.74 15.35
C THR A 67 -18.68 16.57 15.24
N ALA A 68 -19.20 16.19 14.06
CA ALA A 68 -20.63 15.95 13.87
C ALA A 68 -21.11 14.77 14.74
N LYS A 69 -20.35 13.66 14.74
CA LYS A 69 -20.62 12.51 15.63
C LYS A 69 -20.65 12.91 17.10
N ARG A 70 -19.68 13.70 17.56
CA ARG A 70 -19.65 14.20 18.95
C ARG A 70 -20.87 15.05 19.29
N LYS A 71 -21.31 15.92 18.38
CA LYS A 71 -22.52 16.73 18.57
C LYS A 71 -23.78 15.86 18.72
N ILE A 72 -23.93 14.85 17.85
CA ILE A 72 -25.06 13.90 17.93
C ILE A 72 -25.02 13.14 19.25
N ILE A 73 -23.86 12.62 19.65
CA ILE A 73 -23.71 11.91 20.93
C ILE A 73 -24.04 12.82 22.11
N HIS A 74 -23.60 14.08 22.08
CA HIS A 74 -23.87 15.04 23.15
C HIS A 74 -25.36 15.41 23.23
N SER A 75 -26.04 15.60 22.10
CA SER A 75 -27.47 15.90 22.11
C SER A 75 -28.29 14.72 22.66
N VAL A 76 -27.96 13.49 22.29
CA VAL A 76 -28.62 12.28 22.83
C VAL A 76 -28.31 12.10 24.32
N LYS A 77 -27.08 12.39 24.76
CA LYS A 77 -26.72 12.34 26.19
C LYS A 77 -27.43 13.40 27.03
N LYS A 78 -27.66 14.59 26.46
CA LYS A 78 -28.27 15.73 27.16
C LYS A 78 -29.75 15.47 27.43
N ASP A 79 -30.46 15.02 26.40
CA ASP A 79 -31.89 14.68 26.49
C ASP A 79 -32.07 13.21 26.08
N PRO A 80 -31.70 12.27 26.97
CA PRO A 80 -31.95 10.86 26.74
C PRO A 80 -33.47 10.65 26.77
N ARG A 81 -33.99 10.12 25.67
CA ARG A 81 -35.41 9.80 25.54
C ARG A 81 -35.77 8.52 26.26
#